data_AF-A0A1L9SUB3-F1
#
_entry.id   AF-A0A1L9SUB3-F1
#
_cell.length_a   1.000
_cell.length_b   1.000
_cell.length_c   1.000
_cell.angle_alpha   90.00
_cell.angle_beta   90.00
_cell.angle_gamma   90.00
#
_symmetry.space_group_name_H-M   'P 1'
#
loop_
_entity.id
_entity.type
_entity.pdbx_description
1 polymer ?
#
loop_
_entity_poly.entity_id
_entity_poly.type
_entity_poly.pdbx_seq_one_letter_code
_entity_poly.pdbx_strand_id
1 'polypeptide(L)'
;MTQIESQQNTFKEISDQAKAVVGRIKHIIAEGSVGKKGEASSGWELSSKELDQEIRTLSNELSINGYTVYNCKVCHLVRGGIIQNRTGHQIIILLNRNATFLPKKPLLSFHYTTQIERLLGDNVDLIIMSLRKSETC
;
A
#
# COMPACT_ATOMS: atom_id res chain seq x y z
N MET A 1 5.42 -28.49 -7.55
CA MET A 1 4.65 -27.27 -7.85
C MET A 1 4.39 -26.57 -6.53
N THR A 2 4.97 -25.39 -6.38
CA THR A 2 5.49 -24.84 -5.12
C THR A 2 4.45 -23.92 -4.48
N GLN A 3 4.31 -23.95 -3.14
CA GLN A 3 3.40 -23.09 -2.34
C GLN A 3 3.45 -21.58 -2.66
N ILE A 4 4.49 -21.12 -3.35
CA ILE A 4 4.67 -19.75 -3.81
C ILE A 4 3.64 -19.37 -4.89
N GLU A 5 3.27 -20.30 -5.78
CA GLU A 5 2.30 -20.04 -6.85
C GLU A 5 0.87 -19.93 -6.32
N SER A 6 0.52 -20.64 -5.24
CA SER A 6 -0.81 -20.53 -4.62
C SER A 6 -0.98 -19.21 -3.86
N GLN A 7 0.07 -18.68 -3.24
CA GLN A 7 0.04 -17.40 -2.52
C GLN A 7 -0.09 -16.18 -3.46
N GLN A 8 0.51 -16.24 -4.65
CA GLN A 8 0.33 -15.18 -5.67
C GLN A 8 -1.09 -15.13 -6.23
N ASN A 9 -1.84 -16.24 -6.19
CA ASN A 9 -3.24 -16.27 -6.63
C ASN A 9 -4.20 -15.59 -5.64
N THR A 10 -3.87 -15.52 -4.35
CA THR A 10 -4.75 -14.94 -3.31
C THR A 10 -4.88 -13.42 -3.43
N PHE A 11 -3.83 -12.73 -3.89
CA PHE A 11 -3.77 -11.27 -3.95
C PHE A 11 -3.69 -10.76 -5.39
N LYS A 12 -4.61 -11.21 -6.25
CA LYS A 12 -4.71 -10.68 -7.62
C LYS A 12 -5.45 -9.36 -7.68
N GLU A 13 -6.51 -9.23 -6.89
CA GLU A 13 -7.36 -8.04 -6.81
C GLU A 13 -7.92 -7.87 -5.40
N ILE A 14 -8.37 -6.66 -5.10
CA ILE A 14 -9.06 -6.33 -3.85
C ILE A 14 -10.57 -6.35 -4.05
N SER A 15 -11.31 -6.61 -2.97
CA SER A 15 -12.78 -6.59 -2.97
C SER A 15 -13.31 -5.22 -3.41
N ASP A 16 -14.54 -5.17 -3.92
CA ASP A 16 -15.17 -3.89 -4.28
C ASP A 16 -15.35 -2.97 -3.08
N GLN A 17 -15.55 -3.55 -1.89
CA GLN A 17 -15.56 -2.82 -0.64
C GLN A 17 -14.20 -2.17 -0.34
N ALA A 18 -13.09 -2.91 -0.50
CA ALA A 18 -11.75 -2.35 -0.37
C ALA A 18 -11.46 -1.27 -1.45
N LYS A 19 -11.93 -1.45 -2.69
CA LYS A 19 -11.83 -0.42 -3.74
C LYS A 19 -12.57 0.85 -3.33
N ALA A 20 -13.77 0.73 -2.75
CA ALA A 20 -14.54 1.87 -2.27
C ALA A 20 -13.81 2.61 -1.14
N VAL A 21 -13.20 1.88 -0.19
CA VAL A 21 -12.36 2.48 0.87
C VAL A 21 -11.16 3.23 0.29
N VAL A 22 -10.44 2.62 -0.66
CA VAL A 22 -9.33 3.27 -1.37
C VAL A 22 -9.80 4.55 -2.07
N GLY A 23 -11.00 4.55 -2.66
CA GLY A 23 -11.61 5.75 -3.25
C GLY A 23 -11.81 6.88 -2.24
N ARG A 24 -12.30 6.58 -1.03
CA ARG A 24 -12.45 7.56 0.05
C ARG A 24 -11.10 8.10 0.53
N ILE A 25 -10.09 7.24 0.65
CA ILE A 25 -8.71 7.66 0.98
C ILE A 25 -8.18 8.65 -0.06
N LYS A 26 -8.37 8.37 -1.37
CA LYS A 26 -7.98 9.32 -2.44
C LYS A 26 -8.66 10.67 -2.29
N HIS A 27 -9.94 10.67 -1.94
CA HIS A 27 -10.72 11.89 -1.75
C HIS A 27 -10.17 12.73 -0.59
N ILE A 28 -9.96 12.13 0.59
CA ILE A 28 -9.40 12.79 1.78
C ILE A 28 -8.03 13.44 1.48
N ILE A 29 -7.17 12.74 0.74
CA ILE A 29 -5.85 13.28 0.36
C ILE A 29 -6.00 14.47 -0.59
N ALA A 30 -6.92 14.39 -1.55
CA ALA A 30 -7.16 15.45 -2.53
C ALA A 30 -7.71 16.74 -1.91
N GLU A 31 -8.46 16.64 -0.81
CA GLU A 31 -8.94 17.80 -0.04
C GLU A 31 -7.81 18.56 0.68
N GLY A 32 -6.66 17.92 0.90
CA GLY A 32 -5.45 18.56 1.42
C GLY A 32 -5.45 18.81 2.93
N SER A 33 -6.48 18.40 3.66
CA SER A 33 -6.62 18.54 5.12
C SER A 33 -5.87 17.47 5.92
N VAL A 34 -4.79 16.90 5.36
CA VAL A 34 -3.98 15.86 6.00
C VAL A 34 -2.69 16.42 6.58
N GLY A 35 -2.36 15.98 7.79
CA GLY A 35 -1.05 16.20 8.39
C GLY A 35 0.04 15.51 7.59
N LYS A 36 1.23 16.10 7.55
CA LYS A 36 2.39 15.60 6.81
C LYS A 36 3.56 15.43 7.77
N LYS A 37 4.12 14.23 7.81
CA LYS A 37 5.32 13.92 8.61
C LYS A 37 6.42 13.36 7.70
N GLY A 38 7.54 14.07 7.56
CA GLY A 38 8.66 13.64 6.75
C GLY A 38 9.50 14.81 6.24
N GLU A 39 10.24 14.58 5.16
CA GLU A 39 11.13 15.59 4.58
C GLU A 39 10.62 16.01 3.19
N ALA A 40 10.72 17.30 2.88
CA ALA A 40 10.29 17.86 1.60
C ALA A 40 11.00 17.25 0.38
N SER A 41 12.21 16.70 0.55
CA SER A 41 13.03 16.13 -0.53
C SER A 41 12.73 14.66 -0.84
N SER A 42 12.21 13.90 0.13
CA SER A 42 12.03 12.44 0.00
C SER A 42 10.56 12.03 0.02
N GLY A 43 9.72 12.71 0.78
CA GLY A 43 8.32 12.37 0.94
C GLY A 43 7.79 12.55 2.36
N TRP A 44 6.49 12.34 2.51
CA TRP A 44 5.80 12.48 3.80
C TRP A 44 4.84 11.32 4.02
N GLU A 45 4.76 10.86 5.25
CA GLU A 45 3.64 10.08 5.74
C GLU A 45 2.45 11.03 5.95
N LEU A 46 1.28 10.64 5.45
CA LEU A 46 0.03 11.39 5.56
C LEU A 46 -0.78 10.84 6.73
N SER A 47 -1.32 11.73 7.56
CA SER A 47 -2.18 11.34 8.67
C SER A 47 -3.29 12.36 8.94
N SER A 48 -4.48 11.87 9.28
CA SER A 48 -5.59 12.65 9.82
C SER A 48 -6.54 11.69 10.51
N LYS A 49 -7.42 12.19 11.39
CA LYS A 49 -8.38 11.32 12.10
C LYS A 49 -9.28 10.54 11.13
N GLU A 50 -9.70 11.18 10.05
CA GLU A 50 -10.53 10.57 9.00
C GLU A 50 -9.75 9.57 8.17
N LEU A 51 -8.51 9.93 7.78
CA LEU A 51 -7.63 9.03 7.04
C LEU A 51 -7.30 7.77 7.85
N ASP A 52 -7.01 7.93 9.14
CA ASP A 52 -6.71 6.82 10.05
C ASP A 52 -7.90 5.86 10.19
N GLN A 53 -9.13 6.39 10.16
CA GLN A 53 -10.34 5.56 10.20
C GLN A 53 -10.48 4.73 8.92
N GLU A 54 -10.27 5.34 7.75
CA GLU A 54 -10.34 4.61 6.48
C GLU A 54 -9.19 3.61 6.32
N ILE A 55 -7.99 3.92 6.83
CA ILE A 55 -6.87 2.97 6.91
C ILE A 55 -7.24 1.74 7.74
N ARG A 56 -7.92 1.93 8.88
CA ARG A 56 -8.38 0.80 9.72
C ARG A 56 -9.42 -0.04 9.00
N THR A 57 -10.41 0.60 8.36
CA THR A 57 -11.40 -0.10 7.55
C THR A 57 -10.73 -0.91 6.44
N LEU A 58 -9.80 -0.31 5.70
CA LEU A 58 -9.06 -0.99 4.65
C LEU A 58 -8.21 -2.16 5.17
N SER A 59 -7.59 -1.98 6.34
CA SER A 59 -6.79 -3.03 6.98
C SER A 59 -7.64 -4.24 7.36
N ASN A 60 -8.89 -4.03 7.79
CA ASN A 60 -9.83 -5.10 8.09
C ASN A 60 -10.28 -5.82 6.81
N GLU A 61 -10.62 -5.08 5.75
CA GLU A 61 -11.02 -5.65 4.46
C GLU A 61 -9.92 -6.50 3.80
N LEU A 62 -8.65 -6.15 4.04
CA LEU A 62 -7.49 -6.83 3.47
C LEU A 62 -6.84 -7.86 4.41
N SER A 63 -7.35 -7.97 5.64
CA SER A 63 -6.99 -9.08 6.52
C SER A 63 -7.79 -10.32 6.10
N ILE A 64 -7.24 -11.05 5.13
CA ILE A 64 -7.88 -12.23 4.52
C ILE A 64 -6.96 -13.46 4.57
N ASN A 65 -7.57 -14.65 4.62
CA ASN A 65 -6.95 -15.94 4.33
C ASN A 65 -5.57 -16.17 4.95
N GLY A 66 -5.51 -16.14 6.29
CA GLY A 66 -4.30 -16.47 7.03
C GLY A 66 -3.23 -15.37 7.00
N TYR A 67 -3.62 -14.12 6.68
CA TYR A 67 -2.79 -12.94 6.87
C TYR A 67 -3.53 -11.85 7.64
N THR A 68 -2.80 -11.17 8.52
CA THR A 68 -3.25 -9.95 9.20
C THR A 68 -2.41 -8.76 8.76
N VAL A 69 -3.06 -7.61 8.59
CA VAL A 69 -2.34 -6.34 8.34
C VAL A 69 -1.64 -5.92 9.63
N TYR A 70 -0.30 -5.93 9.62
CA TYR A 70 0.54 -5.56 10.76
C TYR A 70 0.77 -4.05 10.83
N ASN A 71 0.89 -3.39 9.67
CA ASN A 71 1.12 -1.97 9.57
C ASN A 71 0.57 -1.47 8.23
N CYS A 72 -0.13 -0.33 8.24
CA CYS A 72 -0.62 0.33 7.04
C CYS A 72 -0.23 1.81 7.10
N LYS A 73 0.38 2.30 6.03
CA LYS A 73 0.80 3.70 5.90
C LYS A 73 0.33 4.28 4.59
N VAL A 74 -0.02 5.55 4.61
CA VAL A 74 -0.28 6.34 3.41
C VAL A 74 0.88 7.33 3.26
N CYS A 75 1.54 7.29 2.12
CA CYS A 75 2.77 8.03 1.90
C CYS A 75 2.71 8.80 0.58
N HIS A 76 3.24 10.01 0.60
CA HIS A 76 3.60 10.77 -0.59
C HIS A 76 5.10 10.61 -0.86
N LEU A 77 5.49 10.23 -2.07
CA LEU A 77 6.87 10.16 -2.53
C LEU A 77 7.14 11.25 -3.57
N VAL A 78 8.10 12.14 -3.30
CA VAL A 78 8.38 13.27 -4.20
C VAL A 78 9.07 12.79 -5.49
N ARG A 79 10.01 11.84 -5.40
CA ARG A 79 10.79 11.29 -6.53
C ARG A 79 10.94 9.75 -6.47
N GLY A 80 9.89 9.06 -6.05
CA GLY A 80 9.92 7.62 -5.81
C GLY A 80 10.73 7.28 -4.56
N GLY A 81 11.20 6.04 -4.46
CA GLY A 81 11.90 5.58 -3.25
C GLY A 81 12.07 4.07 -3.18
N ILE A 82 12.62 3.61 -2.05
CA ILE A 82 12.80 2.19 -1.75
C ILE A 82 11.73 1.77 -0.74
N ILE A 83 10.88 0.83 -1.12
CA ILE A 83 9.89 0.23 -0.21
C ILE A 83 10.52 -1.00 0.44
N GLN A 84 10.77 -0.88 1.73
CA GLN A 84 11.35 -1.93 2.55
C GLN A 84 10.28 -2.96 2.93
N ASN A 85 10.50 -4.24 2.63
CA ASN A 85 9.60 -5.34 2.97
C ASN A 85 10.14 -6.18 4.13
N ARG A 86 9.94 -5.70 5.37
CA ARG A 86 10.49 -6.35 6.58
C ARG A 86 9.71 -7.58 7.03
N THR A 87 8.46 -7.73 6.60
CA THR A 87 7.60 -8.87 7.00
C THR A 87 7.61 -9.99 5.96
N GLY A 88 8.26 -9.79 4.81
CA GLY A 88 8.25 -10.72 3.68
C GLY A 88 6.95 -10.71 2.88
N HIS A 89 5.95 -9.92 3.29
CA HIS A 89 4.65 -9.83 2.64
C HIS A 89 4.13 -8.39 2.68
N GLN A 90 3.98 -7.77 1.51
CA GLN A 90 3.49 -6.41 1.40
C GLN A 90 2.49 -6.24 0.26
N ILE A 91 1.55 -5.33 0.50
CA ILE A 91 0.64 -4.79 -0.50
C ILE A 91 1.00 -3.32 -0.71
N ILE A 92 1.10 -2.92 -1.98
CA ILE A 92 1.30 -1.55 -2.42
C ILE A 92 0.10 -1.17 -3.28
N ILE A 93 -0.59 -0.09 -2.92
CA ILE A 93 -1.75 0.44 -3.65
C ILE A 93 -1.39 1.82 -4.18
N LEU A 94 -1.46 1.99 -5.50
CA LEU A 94 -1.20 3.27 -6.15
C LEU A 94 -2.46 4.15 -6.08
N LEU A 95 -2.33 5.31 -5.43
CA LEU A 95 -3.45 6.22 -5.22
C LEU A 95 -3.60 7.21 -6.38
N ASN A 96 -2.50 7.78 -6.84
CA ASN A 96 -2.51 8.71 -7.96
C ASN A 96 -1.23 8.62 -8.80
N ARG A 97 -1.28 9.27 -9.96
CA ARG A 97 -0.19 9.36 -10.94
C ARG A 97 0.29 7.98 -11.40
N ASN A 98 1.38 7.97 -12.14
CA ASN A 98 2.03 6.76 -12.62
C ASN A 98 3.34 6.56 -11.85
N ALA A 99 3.63 5.32 -11.51
CA ALA A 99 4.90 4.92 -10.93
C ALA A 99 5.38 3.63 -11.60
N THR A 100 6.68 3.40 -11.55
CA THR A 100 7.31 2.24 -12.19
C THR A 100 8.29 1.61 -11.22
N PHE A 101 8.21 0.30 -11.05
CA PHE A 101 9.26 -0.49 -10.40
C PHE A 101 10.48 -0.60 -11.31
N LEU A 102 11.68 -0.44 -10.75
CA LEU A 102 12.91 -0.75 -11.47
C LEU A 102 13.07 -2.26 -11.65
N PRO A 103 13.50 -2.74 -12.84
CA PRO A 103 14.12 -1.96 -13.90
C PRO A 103 13.21 -1.42 -15.01
N LYS A 104 11.86 -1.52 -14.95
CA LYS A 104 10.85 -0.84 -15.84
C LYS A 104 9.45 -1.51 -15.81
N LYS A 105 9.02 -2.08 -14.68
CA LYS A 105 7.68 -2.67 -14.57
C LYS A 105 6.69 -1.63 -14.05
N PRO A 106 5.59 -1.30 -14.75
CA PRO A 106 4.62 -0.35 -14.24
C PRO A 106 4.06 -0.83 -12.89
N LEU A 107 3.94 0.08 -11.92
CA LEU A 107 3.21 -0.20 -10.70
C LEU A 107 1.72 -0.19 -11.05
N LEU A 108 1.08 -1.34 -10.86
CA LEU A 108 -0.37 -1.48 -11.00
C LEU A 108 -1.10 -0.76 -9.85
N SER A 109 -2.41 -0.56 -10.00
CA SER A 109 -3.25 0.02 -8.94
C SER A 109 -3.17 -0.76 -7.62
N PHE A 110 -2.99 -2.07 -7.70
CA PHE A 110 -2.80 -2.97 -6.58
C PHE A 110 -1.65 -3.94 -6.89
N HIS A 111 -0.71 -4.06 -5.96
CA HIS A 111 0.47 -4.90 -6.14
C HIS A 111 0.85 -5.61 -4.84
N TYR A 112 0.77 -6.94 -4.83
CA TYR A 112 1.35 -7.76 -3.78
C TYR A 112 2.80 -8.14 -4.13
N THR A 113 3.70 -8.03 -3.16
CA THR A 113 5.11 -8.38 -3.30
C THR A 113 5.68 -9.01 -2.03
N THR A 114 6.66 -9.89 -2.21
CA THR A 114 7.51 -10.45 -1.15
C THR A 114 8.93 -9.88 -1.19
N GLN A 115 9.20 -8.94 -2.09
CA GLN A 115 10.53 -8.40 -2.36
C GLN A 115 10.66 -6.96 -1.84
N ILE A 116 11.91 -6.46 -1.80
CA ILE A 116 12.19 -5.04 -1.63
C ILE A 116 12.02 -4.37 -2.99
N GLU A 117 11.13 -3.39 -3.06
CA GLU A 117 10.80 -2.73 -4.32
C GLU A 117 11.48 -1.36 -4.43
N ARG A 118 11.95 -1.02 -5.63
CA ARG A 118 12.44 0.33 -5.95
C ARG A 118 11.50 1.00 -6.93
N LEU A 119 10.89 2.10 -6.52
CA LEU A 119 9.95 2.87 -7.30
C LEU A 119 10.59 4.12 -7.89
N LEU A 120 10.26 4.39 -9.15
CA LEU A 120 10.43 5.67 -9.82
C LEU A 120 9.06 6.30 -10.08
N GLY A 121 8.98 7.60 -9.90
CA GLY A 121 7.80 8.40 -10.20
C GLY A 121 7.86 9.75 -9.48
N ASP A 122 7.20 10.75 -10.02
CA ASP A 122 7.18 12.09 -9.43
C ASP A 122 5.84 12.33 -8.71
N ASN A 123 5.93 12.76 -7.45
CA ASN A 123 4.79 13.13 -6.60
C ASN A 123 3.73 12.02 -6.47
N VAL A 124 4.16 10.81 -6.12
CA VAL A 124 3.35 9.59 -6.09
C VAL A 124 2.75 9.37 -4.71
N ASP A 125 1.43 9.20 -4.62
CA ASP A 125 0.76 8.76 -3.40
C ASP A 125 0.53 7.24 -3.41
N LEU A 126 0.88 6.61 -2.29
CA LEU A 126 0.81 5.16 -2.12
C LEU A 126 0.16 4.80 -0.78
N ILE A 127 -0.56 3.68 -0.76
CA ILE A 127 -0.79 2.93 0.48
C ILE A 127 0.19 1.77 0.52
N ILE A 128 0.92 1.62 1.61
CA ILE A 128 1.85 0.52 1.85
C ILE A 128 1.36 -0.26 3.08
N MET A 129 1.03 -1.53 2.88
CA MET A 129 0.59 -2.42 3.94
C MET A 129 1.56 -3.57 4.10
N SER A 130 2.06 -3.74 5.31
CA SER A 130 2.86 -4.90 5.70
C SER A 130 1.94 -5.96 6.32
N LEU A 131 1.98 -7.16 5.77
CA LEU A 131 1.19 -8.30 6.22
C LEU A 131 2.06 -9.22 7.08
N ARG A 132 1.45 -9.89 8.04
CA ARG A 132 2.01 -11.05 8.73
C ARG A 132 1.10 -12.23 8.52
N LYS A 133 1.67 -13.43 8.43
CA LYS A 133 0.87 -14.64 8.43
C LYS A 133 0.18 -14.74 9.79
N SER A 134 -1.14 -14.94 9.78
CA SER A 134 -1.89 -15.28 10.98
C SER A 134 -1.35 -16.60 11.49
N GLU A 135 -0.87 -16.63 12.73
CA GLU A 135 -0.57 -17.88 13.41
C GLU A 135 -1.90 -18.61 13.57
N THR A 136 -2.15 -19.59 12.71
CA THR A 136 -3.15 -20.62 12.98
C THR A 136 -2.63 -21.40 14.18
N CYS A 137 -3.27 -21.22 15.34
CA CYS A 137 -3.22 -22.21 16.41
C CYS A 137 -3.84 -23.53 15.91
#